data_AF-A0A3A8HAZ2-F1
#
_entry.id   AF-A0A3A8HAZ2-F1
#
_cell.length_a   1.000
_cell.length_b   1.000
_cell.length_c   1.000
_cell.angle_alpha   90.00
_cell.angle_beta   90.00
_cell.angle_gamma   90.00
#
_symmetry.space_group_name_H-M   'P 1'
#
loop_
_entity.id
_entity.type
_entity.pdbx_description
1 polymer ?
#
loop_
_entity_poly.entity_id
_entity_poly.type
_entity_poly.pdbx_seq_one_letter_code
_entity_poly.pdbx_strand_id
1 'polypeptide(L)'
;MSLKFMLRGTAVATLLLAVPVLAQTAAPSDSNARAGQCEGRRGKHGGGGHKFGRMEHRLDKQVAEGRLTQAQADGFKAEAKQLHEEMKAARASSNGQVDEAQRAQFKERRKALKEKIKAALAPTQQGA
;
A
#
# COMPACT_ATOMS: atom_id res chain seq x y z
N MET A 1 -45.82 20.45 -32.11
CA MET A 1 -46.61 19.85 -31.01
C MET A 1 -46.20 18.41 -30.79
N SER A 2 -45.60 18.10 -29.64
CA SER A 2 -45.92 16.94 -28.79
C SER A 2 -44.79 16.73 -27.78
N LEU A 3 -45.00 17.23 -26.56
CA LEU A 3 -44.36 16.68 -25.38
C LEU A 3 -44.99 15.32 -25.08
N LYS A 4 -44.16 14.31 -24.82
CA LYS A 4 -44.58 13.11 -24.08
C LYS A 4 -43.56 12.86 -22.97
N PHE A 5 -43.94 13.30 -21.78
CA PHE A 5 -43.47 12.77 -20.50
C PHE A 5 -43.66 11.26 -20.46
N MET A 6 -42.74 10.55 -19.82
CA MET A 6 -42.86 9.25 -19.11
C MET A 6 -41.42 8.81 -18.76
N LEU A 7 -41.05 8.23 -17.64
CA LEU A 7 -41.67 7.92 -16.36
C LEU A 7 -40.50 7.51 -15.45
N ARG A 8 -40.71 7.64 -14.15
CA ARG A 8 -39.81 7.31 -13.04
C ARG A 8 -39.23 5.89 -13.11
N GLY A 9 -37.98 5.73 -12.68
CA GLY A 9 -37.37 4.42 -12.46
C GLY A 9 -36.05 4.52 -11.68
N THR A 10 -36.12 4.84 -10.39
CA THR A 10 -35.00 4.65 -9.46
C THR A 10 -34.82 3.16 -9.20
N ALA A 11 -33.88 2.52 -9.88
CA ALA A 11 -33.44 1.18 -9.56
C ALA A 11 -32.13 1.25 -8.74
N VAL A 12 -32.27 1.32 -7.42
CA VAL A 12 -31.14 1.09 -6.49
C VAL A 12 -31.03 -0.43 -6.33
N ALA A 13 -30.17 -1.05 -7.13
CA ALA A 13 -29.81 -2.45 -6.96
C ALA A 13 -28.65 -2.54 -5.94
N THR A 14 -28.99 -2.60 -4.66
CA THR A 14 -28.07 -3.04 -3.59
C THR A 14 -27.73 -4.50 -3.80
N LEU A 15 -26.60 -4.78 -4.46
CA LEU A 15 -26.03 -6.12 -4.52
C LEU A 15 -25.35 -6.43 -3.19
N LEU A 16 -25.95 -7.38 -2.48
CA LEU A 16 -25.54 -7.90 -1.18
C LEU A 16 -24.10 -8.42 -1.22
N LEU A 17 -23.32 -8.00 -0.22
CA LEU A 17 -21.97 -8.45 0.07
C LEU A 17 -21.98 -9.94 0.43
N ALA A 18 -21.48 -10.78 -0.47
CA ALA A 18 -21.13 -12.17 -0.16
C ALA A 18 -19.73 -12.20 0.46
N VAL A 19 -19.66 -12.33 1.78
CA VAL A 19 -18.42 -12.59 2.52
C VAL A 19 -18.19 -14.10 2.54
N PRO A 20 -17.15 -14.66 1.88
CA PRO A 20 -16.78 -16.04 2.13
C PRO A 20 -16.12 -16.14 3.51
N VAL A 21 -16.76 -16.94 4.37
CA VAL A 21 -16.28 -17.40 5.67
C VAL A 21 -14.94 -18.14 5.51
N LEU A 22 -13.93 -17.71 6.25
CA LEU A 22 -12.69 -18.44 6.50
C LEU A 22 -12.95 -19.56 7.52
N ALA A 23 -12.88 -20.81 7.10
CA ALA A 23 -12.62 -21.95 7.98
C ALA A 23 -12.09 -23.14 7.18
N GLN A 24 -10.77 -23.31 7.14
CA GLN A 24 -10.18 -24.61 6.85
C GLN A 24 -9.09 -24.87 7.87
N THR A 25 -9.45 -25.69 8.85
CA THR A 25 -8.59 -26.19 9.91
C THR A 25 -7.92 -27.47 9.39
N ALA A 26 -6.63 -27.42 9.09
CA ALA A 26 -5.83 -28.63 8.92
C ALA A 26 -4.93 -28.76 10.15
N ALA A 27 -4.99 -29.93 10.78
CA ALA A 27 -4.29 -30.29 12.00
C ALA A 27 -2.75 -30.20 11.86
N PRO A 28 -2.01 -30.03 12.97
CA PRO A 28 -0.55 -30.02 12.96
C PRO A 28 -0.03 -31.46 12.82
N SER A 29 0.71 -31.74 11.75
CA SER A 29 1.57 -32.91 11.69
C SER A 29 2.94 -32.59 12.29
N ASP A 30 3.41 -33.58 13.03
CA ASP A 30 4.54 -33.59 13.95
C ASP A 30 5.84 -32.93 13.52
N SER A 31 6.51 -32.48 14.59
CA SER A 31 7.81 -31.85 14.63
C SER A 31 8.91 -32.83 14.26
N ASN A 32 9.63 -32.56 13.16
CA ASN A 32 11.01 -33.00 13.04
C ASN A 32 11.80 -32.14 12.06
N ALA A 33 12.43 -31.09 12.57
CA ALA A 33 13.56 -30.44 11.89
C ALA A 33 14.58 -30.01 12.94
N ARG A 34 15.52 -30.92 13.21
CA ARG A 34 16.72 -30.64 14.00
C ARG A 34 17.54 -29.53 13.35
N ALA A 35 17.91 -28.58 14.19
CA ALA A 35 19.23 -27.96 14.29
C ALA A 35 19.94 -27.58 12.98
N GLY A 36 19.67 -26.35 12.52
CA GLY A 36 20.63 -25.53 11.80
C GLY A 36 20.98 -24.31 12.66
N GLN A 37 22.12 -24.36 13.33
CA GLN A 37 22.68 -23.24 14.10
C GLN A 37 22.92 -22.05 13.16
N CYS A 38 22.16 -20.96 13.32
CA CYS A 38 22.48 -19.68 12.70
C CYS A 38 23.26 -18.82 13.70
N GLU A 39 24.51 -19.19 14.00
CA GLU A 39 25.49 -18.24 14.52
C GLU A 39 26.11 -17.48 13.34
N GLY A 40 25.67 -16.24 13.15
CA GLY A 40 26.08 -15.42 12.02
C GLY A 40 25.86 -13.94 12.24
N ARG A 41 26.69 -13.34 13.10
CA ARG A 41 27.15 -11.93 13.10
C ARG A 41 26.10 -10.80 13.13
N ARG A 42 26.08 -10.12 14.28
CA ARG A 42 25.99 -8.65 14.48
C ARG A 42 25.43 -7.82 13.31
N GLY A 43 24.25 -7.22 13.51
CA GLY A 43 23.78 -6.14 12.64
C GLY A 43 22.31 -5.76 12.79
N LYS A 44 21.90 -5.39 14.00
CA LYS A 44 20.57 -4.86 14.33
C LYS A 44 20.25 -3.61 13.50
N HIS A 45 19.53 -3.76 12.39
CA HIS A 45 18.70 -2.69 11.80
C HIS A 45 17.53 -3.27 11.00
N GLY A 46 16.48 -3.69 11.71
CA GLY A 46 15.12 -3.85 11.18
C GLY A 46 14.47 -2.50 10.80
N GLY A 47 15.20 -1.65 10.09
CA GLY A 47 14.84 -0.25 9.79
C GLY A 47 13.82 -0.07 8.67
N GLY A 48 12.89 -1.01 8.51
CA GLY A 48 11.80 -0.92 7.54
C GLY A 48 10.72 0.07 7.98
N GLY A 49 10.21 -0.08 9.20
CA GLY A 49 9.11 0.74 9.73
C GLY A 49 9.46 2.23 9.87
N HIS A 50 10.71 2.53 10.22
CA HIS A 50 11.17 3.91 10.38
C HIS A 50 11.18 4.73 9.07
N LYS A 51 11.25 4.08 7.90
CA LYS A 51 11.23 4.80 6.63
C LYS A 51 9.82 5.22 6.24
N PHE A 52 8.82 4.40 6.54
CA PHE A 52 7.42 4.70 6.26
C PHE A 52 6.90 5.82 7.18
N GLY A 53 7.10 5.72 8.50
CA GLY A 53 6.66 6.77 9.43
C GLY A 53 7.32 8.14 9.17
N ARG A 54 8.58 8.16 8.69
CA ARG A 54 9.24 9.41 8.26
C ARG A 54 8.61 10.02 7.00
N MET A 55 8.05 9.20 6.12
CA MET A 55 7.38 9.68 4.92
C MET A 55 6.00 10.24 5.26
N GLU A 56 5.22 9.55 6.11
CA GLU A 56 3.92 10.04 6.59
C GLU A 56 4.06 11.39 7.28
N HIS A 57 5.00 11.51 8.22
CA HIS A 57 5.26 12.77 8.93
C HIS A 57 5.66 13.91 7.99
N ARG A 58 6.40 13.61 6.91
CA ARG A 58 6.74 14.61 5.89
C ARG A 58 5.52 15.06 5.11
N LEU A 59 4.65 14.15 4.71
CA LEU A 59 3.40 14.49 4.02
C LEU A 59 2.52 15.36 4.91
N ASP A 60 2.37 15.00 6.20
CA ASP A 60 1.59 15.79 7.16
C ASP A 60 2.16 17.20 7.35
N LYS A 61 3.49 17.33 7.41
CA LYS A 61 4.14 18.64 7.44
C LYS A 61 3.83 19.46 6.19
N GLN A 62 3.81 18.84 5.01
CA GLN A 62 3.48 19.55 3.77
C GLN A 62 2.00 19.94 3.68
N VAL A 63 1.10 19.18 4.30
CA VAL A 63 -0.31 19.58 4.46
C VAL A 63 -0.45 20.76 5.41
N ALA A 64 0.24 20.72 6.56
CA ALA A 64 0.26 21.82 7.51
C ALA A 64 0.86 23.11 6.92
N GLU A 65 1.84 22.98 6.03
CA GLU A 65 2.43 24.09 5.27
C GLU A 65 1.55 24.54 4.08
N GLY A 66 0.39 23.91 3.84
CA GLY A 66 -0.52 24.24 2.72
C GLY A 66 0.01 23.87 1.34
N ARG A 67 1.11 23.11 1.27
CA ARG A 67 1.76 22.68 0.01
C ARG A 67 1.15 21.42 -0.57
N LEU A 68 0.45 20.65 0.25
CA LEU A 68 -0.38 19.52 -0.16
C LEU A 68 -1.78 19.66 0.40
N THR A 69 -2.77 19.20 -0.36
CA THR A 69 -4.10 18.96 0.20
C THR A 69 -4.10 17.71 1.07
N GLN A 70 -5.01 17.66 2.05
CA GLN A 70 -5.21 16.47 2.89
C GLN A 70 -5.48 15.23 2.03
N ALA A 71 -6.33 15.35 1.02
CA ALA A 71 -6.67 14.26 0.10
C ALA A 71 -5.45 13.73 -0.69
N GLN A 72 -4.54 14.61 -1.13
CA GLN A 72 -3.30 14.19 -1.82
C GLN A 72 -2.37 13.44 -0.86
N ALA A 73 -2.19 13.96 0.36
CA ALA A 73 -1.38 13.29 1.36
C ALA A 73 -1.93 11.91 1.72
N ASP A 74 -3.24 11.80 1.95
CA ASP A 74 -3.90 10.53 2.27
C ASP A 74 -3.79 9.52 1.12
N GLY A 75 -3.92 9.98 -0.14
CA GLY A 75 -3.68 9.15 -1.31
C GLY A 75 -2.25 8.61 -1.37
N PHE A 76 -1.24 9.45 -1.13
CA PHE A 76 0.16 9.01 -1.11
C PHE A 76 0.46 8.05 0.05
N LYS A 77 -0.13 8.27 1.23
CA LYS A 77 0.00 7.36 2.38
C LYS A 77 -0.62 6.00 2.07
N ALA A 78 -1.80 5.98 1.46
CA ALA A 78 -2.48 4.75 1.07
C ALA A 78 -1.65 3.95 0.04
N GLU A 79 -1.18 4.60 -1.04
CA GLU A 79 -0.33 3.95 -2.05
C GLU A 79 0.97 3.40 -1.43
N ALA A 80 1.62 4.17 -0.55
CA ALA A 80 2.83 3.74 0.12
C ALA A 80 2.59 2.56 1.08
N LYS A 81 1.48 2.57 1.83
CA LYS A 81 1.11 1.50 2.75
C LYS A 81 0.83 0.21 1.99
N GLN A 82 0.07 0.30 0.90
CA GLN A 82 -0.18 -0.83 0.02
C GLN A 82 1.12 -1.43 -0.51
N LEU A 83 2.04 -0.60 -1.02
CA LEU A 83 3.34 -1.08 -1.51
C LEU A 83 4.19 -1.75 -0.42
N HIS A 84 4.09 -1.25 0.82
CA HIS A 84 4.78 -1.85 1.96
C HIS A 84 4.20 -3.23 2.31
N GLU A 85 2.88 -3.34 2.42
CA GLU A 85 2.21 -4.60 2.74
C GLU A 85 2.39 -5.64 1.63
N GLU A 86 2.32 -5.25 0.36
CA GLU A 86 2.58 -6.17 -0.76
C GLU A 86 4.03 -6.71 -0.74
N MET A 87 5.01 -5.85 -0.45
CA MET A 87 6.41 -6.28 -0.32
C MET A 87 6.60 -7.18 0.91
N LYS A 88 5.90 -6.90 2.01
CA LYS A 88 5.93 -7.72 3.22
C LYS A 88 5.29 -9.09 2.98
N ALA A 89 4.15 -9.13 2.29
CA ALA A 89 3.48 -10.36 1.88
C ALA A 89 4.35 -11.20 0.94
N ALA A 90 4.97 -10.58 -0.08
CA ALA A 90 5.89 -11.25 -0.99
C ALA A 90 7.11 -11.84 -0.27
N ARG A 91 7.63 -11.16 0.76
CA ARG A 91 8.68 -11.71 1.62
C ARG A 91 8.17 -12.87 2.45
N ALA A 92 6.98 -12.75 3.05
CA ALA A 92 6.41 -13.79 3.89
C ALA A 92 6.12 -15.07 3.08
N SER A 93 5.59 -14.95 1.86
CA SER A 93 5.28 -16.09 0.98
C SER A 93 6.52 -16.83 0.48
N SER A 94 7.66 -16.16 0.46
CA SER A 94 8.91 -16.66 -0.14
C SER A 94 10.01 -16.86 0.93
N ASN A 95 9.60 -17.13 2.18
CA ASN A 95 10.48 -17.38 3.32
C ASN A 95 11.59 -16.32 3.52
N GLY A 96 11.23 -15.06 3.33
CA GLY A 96 12.11 -13.90 3.46
C GLY A 96 12.87 -13.51 2.19
N GLN A 97 12.82 -14.33 1.13
CA GLN A 97 13.45 -14.02 -0.15
C GLN A 97 12.45 -13.31 -1.07
N VAL A 98 12.90 -12.35 -1.86
CA VAL A 98 12.07 -11.73 -2.91
C VAL A 98 12.86 -11.89 -4.18
N ASP A 99 12.23 -12.42 -5.22
CA ASP A 99 12.87 -12.59 -6.51
C ASP A 99 13.36 -11.23 -7.06
N GLU A 100 14.39 -11.25 -7.89
CA GLU A 100 15.01 -10.05 -8.44
C GLU A 100 14.02 -9.26 -9.31
N ALA A 101 13.18 -9.95 -10.09
CA ALA A 101 12.14 -9.31 -10.90
C ALA A 101 11.10 -8.60 -10.03
N GLN A 102 10.63 -9.26 -8.96
CA GLN A 102 9.70 -8.65 -7.99
C GLN A 102 10.34 -7.46 -7.29
N ARG A 103 11.60 -7.58 -6.87
CA ARG A 103 12.34 -6.48 -6.23
C ARG A 103 12.51 -5.28 -7.16
N ALA A 104 12.75 -5.51 -8.45
CA ALA A 104 12.82 -4.47 -9.46
C ALA A 104 11.46 -3.76 -9.63
N GLN A 105 10.36 -4.51 -9.71
CA GLN A 105 9.01 -3.95 -9.78
C GLN A 105 8.67 -3.07 -8.56
N PHE A 106 8.95 -3.55 -7.35
CA PHE A 106 8.74 -2.76 -6.13
C PHE A 106 9.60 -1.50 -6.09
N LYS A 107 10.82 -1.55 -6.65
CA LYS A 107 11.72 -0.40 -6.76
C LYS A 107 11.16 0.64 -7.73
N GLU A 108 10.68 0.23 -8.90
CA GLU A 108 10.09 1.14 -9.89
C GLU A 108 8.80 1.79 -9.37
N ARG A 109 7.90 1.01 -8.76
CA ARG A 109 6.67 1.56 -8.14
C ARG A 109 6.98 2.58 -7.05
N ARG A 110 8.02 2.33 -6.24
CA ARG A 110 8.47 3.27 -5.21
C ARG A 110 9.05 4.55 -5.80
N LYS A 111 9.82 4.45 -6.89
CA LYS A 111 10.33 5.63 -7.60
C LYS A 111 9.17 6.43 -8.18
N ALA A 112 8.22 5.77 -8.85
CA ALA A 112 7.06 6.42 -9.41
C ALA A 112 6.26 7.19 -8.34
N LEU A 113 6.01 6.57 -7.19
CA LEU A 113 5.36 7.24 -6.05
C LEU A 113 6.16 8.45 -5.56
N LYS A 114 7.49 8.33 -5.45
CA LYS A 114 8.36 9.44 -5.05
C LYS A 114 8.29 10.60 -6.05
N GLU A 115 8.28 10.31 -7.34
CA GLU A 115 8.14 11.34 -8.38
C GLU A 115 6.75 11.99 -8.36
N LYS A 116 5.67 11.23 -8.12
CA LYS A 116 4.32 11.81 -7.90
C LYS A 116 4.31 12.79 -6.72
N ILE A 117 4.87 12.39 -5.58
CA ILE A 117 4.97 13.25 -4.39
C ILE A 117 5.81 14.49 -4.72
N LYS A 118 6.95 14.31 -5.41
CA LYS A 118 7.81 15.42 -5.80
C LYS A 118 7.11 16.39 -6.76
N ALA A 119 6.35 15.88 -7.73
CA ALA A 119 5.58 16.69 -8.67
C ALA A 119 4.49 17.48 -7.95
N ALA A 120 3.81 16.88 -6.97
CA ALA A 120 2.82 17.56 -6.16
C ALA A 120 3.43 18.62 -5.22
N LEU A 121 4.69 18.45 -4.82
CA LEU A 121 5.43 19.40 -3.95
C LEU A 121 6.26 20.43 -4.70
N ALA A 122 6.47 20.22 -5.99
CA ALA A 122 7.09 21.20 -6.85
C ALA A 122 6.23 22.47 -6.76
N PRO A 123 6.84 23.66 -6.61
CA PRO A 123 6.08 24.90 -6.65
C PRO A 123 5.33 24.90 -7.97
N THR A 124 4.02 24.71 -7.89
CA THR A 124 3.17 24.89 -9.05
C THR A 124 3.34 26.35 -9.43
N GLN A 125 3.92 26.61 -10.60
CA GLN A 125 3.62 27.83 -11.34
C GLN A 125 2.13 27.76 -11.71
N GLN A 126 1.25 27.83 -10.72
CA GLN A 126 -0.14 28.20 -10.89
C GLN A 126 -0.12 29.72 -10.93
N GLY A 127 0.38 30.25 -12.05
CA GLY A 127 0.09 31.60 -12.46
C GLY A 127 -1.37 31.65 -12.91
N ALA A 128 -2.16 32.43 -12.19
CA ALA A 128 -3.29 33.20 -12.70
C ALA A 128 -3.43 34.43 -11.81
#